data_AF-A0A658NZ37-F1
#
_entry.id   AF-A0A658NZ37-F1
#
_cell.length_a   1.000
_cell.length_b   1.000
_cell.length_c   1.000
_cell.angle_alpha   90.00
_cell.angle_beta   90.00
_cell.angle_gamma   90.00
#
_symmetry.space_group_name_H-M   'P 1'
#
loop_
_entity.id
_entity.type
_entity.pdbx_description
1 polymer ?
#
loop_
_entity_poly.entity_id
_entity_poly.type
_entity_poly.pdbx_seq_one_letter_code
_entity_poly.pdbx_strand_id
1 'polypeptide(L)'
;MGDELAPHQAEIWNNYGGQRYGRYPVQVNAHALDPDLATRGVLDFIRVSGEPEREVRNYEDWCRASFGDVFAESFMLRYARKV
;
A
#
# COMPACT_ATOMS: atom_id res chain seq x y z
N MET A 1 -22.54 -32.84 7.16
CA MET A 1 -21.09 -33.10 7.12
C MET A 1 -20.47 -31.72 7.05
N GLY A 2 -19.90 -31.24 8.16
CA GLY A 2 -19.35 -29.88 8.22
C GLY A 2 -18.05 -29.84 7.46
N ASP A 3 -17.92 -28.89 6.53
CA ASP A 3 -16.64 -28.62 5.87
C ASP A 3 -15.65 -28.15 6.95
N GLU A 4 -14.63 -28.96 7.15
CA GLU A 4 -13.50 -28.66 8.02
C GLU A 4 -12.72 -27.51 7.36
N LEU A 5 -12.71 -26.33 7.98
CA LEU A 5 -11.94 -25.18 7.49
C LEU A 5 -10.45 -25.51 7.61
N ALA A 6 -9.85 -25.95 6.51
CA ALA A 6 -8.41 -26.18 6.44
C ALA A 6 -7.66 -24.84 6.54
N PRO A 7 -6.62 -24.72 7.39
CA PRO A 7 -5.79 -23.54 7.42
C PRO A 7 -4.98 -23.45 6.12
N HIS A 8 -5.26 -22.42 5.32
CA HIS A 8 -4.46 -22.06 4.15
C HIS A 8 -3.59 -20.85 4.48
N GLN A 9 -2.27 -20.98 4.28
CA GLN A 9 -1.34 -19.84 4.34
C GLN A 9 -1.16 -19.29 2.93
N ALA A 10 -1.74 -18.12 2.65
CA ALA A 10 -1.51 -17.42 1.40
C ALA A 10 -0.17 -16.67 1.44
N GLU A 11 0.77 -17.04 0.57
CA GLU A 11 1.98 -16.25 0.31
C GLU A 11 1.72 -15.27 -0.84
N ILE A 12 1.44 -14.02 -0.49
CA ILE A 12 1.10 -12.96 -1.45
C ILE A 12 2.33 -12.09 -1.68
N TRP A 13 3.10 -12.44 -2.69
CA TRP A 13 4.25 -11.67 -3.18
C TRP A 13 3.82 -10.72 -4.29
N ASN A 14 4.05 -9.42 -4.08
CA ASN A 14 3.77 -8.39 -5.05
C ASN A 14 5.05 -7.94 -5.75
N ASN A 15 4.93 -7.67 -7.05
CA ASN A 15 5.98 -7.07 -7.85
C ASN A 15 5.95 -5.54 -7.70
N TYR A 16 6.98 -4.96 -7.08
CA TYR A 16 7.10 -3.52 -6.84
C TYR A 16 8.05 -2.86 -7.85
N GLY A 17 7.72 -2.91 -9.15
CA GLY A 17 8.47 -2.21 -10.21
C GLY A 17 9.52 -3.05 -10.95
N GLY A 18 9.27 -4.34 -11.12
CA GLY A 18 10.01 -5.24 -12.01
C GLY A 18 11.28 -5.87 -11.43
N GLN A 19 11.79 -5.37 -10.29
CA GLN A 19 13.08 -5.79 -9.73
C GLN A 19 13.04 -6.24 -8.26
N ARG A 20 11.94 -5.97 -7.55
CA ARG A 20 11.79 -6.34 -6.13
C ARG A 20 10.43 -6.99 -5.90
N TYR A 21 10.46 -8.16 -5.24
CA TYR A 21 9.28 -8.81 -4.71
C TYR A 21 9.18 -8.48 -3.23
N GLY A 22 7.99 -8.09 -2.78
CA GLY A 22 7.74 -7.90 -1.35
C GLY A 22 6.35 -8.33 -0.96
N ARG A 23 6.17 -8.58 0.33
CA ARG A 23 4.89 -9.05 0.87
C ARG A 23 3.85 -7.94 0.80
N TYR A 24 2.61 -8.29 0.43
CA TYR A 24 1.46 -7.39 0.59
C TYR A 24 1.06 -7.29 2.08
N PRO A 25 0.64 -6.13 2.58
CA PRO A 25 0.53 -4.84 1.88
C PRO A 25 1.82 -4.01 1.93
N VAL A 26 2.05 -3.18 0.90
CA VAL A 26 3.32 -2.49 0.69
C VAL A 26 3.68 -1.51 1.81
N GLN A 27 2.68 -0.82 2.37
CA GLN A 27 2.87 0.21 3.40
C GLN A 27 3.43 -0.33 4.72
N VAL A 28 3.16 -1.59 5.07
CA VAL A 28 3.75 -2.24 6.27
C VAL A 28 4.99 -3.07 5.94
N ASN A 29 5.31 -3.22 4.65
CA ASN A 29 6.47 -3.95 4.13
C ASN A 29 7.39 -3.04 3.31
N ALA A 30 7.43 -1.74 3.62
CA ALA A 30 8.17 -0.73 2.85
C ALA A 30 9.69 -0.99 2.79
N HIS A 31 10.23 -1.79 3.71
CA HIS A 31 11.62 -2.24 3.70
C HIS A 31 12.00 -3.04 2.42
N ALA A 32 11.02 -3.58 1.70
CA ALA A 32 11.23 -4.28 0.44
C ALA A 32 11.38 -3.33 -0.76
N LEU A 33 11.14 -2.02 -0.59
CA LEU A 33 11.23 -1.03 -1.67
C LEU A 33 12.67 -0.52 -1.86
N ASP A 34 12.86 0.30 -2.89
CA ASP A 34 14.04 1.16 -2.96
C ASP A 34 14.09 2.07 -1.72
N PRO A 35 15.26 2.25 -1.07
CA PRO A 35 15.36 3.00 0.19
C PRO A 35 14.82 4.43 0.10
N ASP A 36 15.06 5.16 -1.00
CA ASP A 36 14.58 6.53 -1.16
C ASP A 36 13.04 6.55 -1.25
N LEU A 37 12.46 5.63 -2.02
CA LEU A 37 11.00 5.48 -2.12
C LEU A 37 10.38 5.08 -0.78
N ALA A 38 11.02 4.16 -0.05
CA ALA A 38 10.57 3.73 1.27
C ALA A 38 10.57 4.91 2.26
N THR A 39 11.67 5.67 2.32
CA THR A 39 11.80 6.82 3.22
C THR A 39 10.78 7.88 2.90
N ARG A 40 10.64 8.28 1.62
CA ARG A 40 9.63 9.27 1.21
C ARG A 40 8.21 8.78 1.50
N GLY A 41 7.91 7.52 1.23
CA GLY A 41 6.60 6.91 1.49
C GLY A 41 6.24 6.92 2.97
N VAL A 42 7.15 6.51 3.84
CA VAL A 42 6.91 6.47 5.29
C VAL A 42 6.81 7.87 5.88
N LEU A 43 7.65 8.81 5.48
CA LEU A 43 7.56 10.21 5.96
C LEU A 43 6.24 10.86 5.54
N ASP A 44 5.80 10.63 4.31
CA ASP A 44 4.54 11.16 3.80
C ASP A 44 3.34 10.51 4.50
N PHE A 45 3.39 9.20 4.75
CA PHE A 45 2.39 8.49 5.55
C PHE A 45 2.27 9.06 6.98
N ILE A 46 3.40 9.30 7.66
CA ILE A 46 3.41 9.91 8.99
C ILE A 46 2.83 11.32 8.96
N ARG A 47 3.19 12.12 7.95
CA ARG A 47 2.67 13.47 7.76
C ARG A 47 1.14 13.46 7.68
N VAL A 48 0.56 12.68 6.76
CA VAL A 48 -0.91 12.65 6.59
C VAL A 48 -1.63 12.04 7.80
N SER A 49 -0.99 11.12 8.53
CA SER A 49 -1.56 10.55 9.75
C SER A 49 -1.72 11.58 10.88
N GLY A 50 -0.99 12.70 10.82
CA GLY A 50 -1.10 13.81 11.75
C GLY A 50 -2.03 14.94 11.30
N GLU A 51 -2.61 14.85 10.10
CA GLU A 51 -3.53 15.86 9.57
C GLU A 51 -4.96 15.65 10.13
N PRO A 52 -5.77 16.72 10.23
CA PRO A 52 -7.17 16.57 10.59
C PRO A 52 -7.91 15.75 9.54
N GLU A 53 -8.97 15.07 9.97
CA GLU A 53 -9.85 14.34 9.07
C GLU A 53 -10.40 15.26 7.98
N ARG A 54 -10.38 14.77 6.74
CA ARG A 54 -10.81 15.51 5.55
C ARG A 54 -11.90 14.77 4.82
N GLU A 55 -12.70 15.52 4.06
CA GLU A 55 -13.74 14.94 3.23
C GLU A 55 -13.12 14.00 2.17
N VAL A 56 -13.64 12.78 2.07
CA VAL A 56 -13.24 11.76 1.09
C VAL A 56 -14.40 11.56 0.12
N ARG A 57 -14.25 12.01 -1.13
CA ARG A 57 -15.34 11.96 -2.14
C ARG A 57 -15.19 10.79 -3.10
N ASN A 58 -13.99 10.25 -3.23
CA ASN A 58 -13.69 9.18 -4.17
C ASN A 58 -12.53 8.29 -3.66
N TYR A 59 -12.21 7.24 -4.42
CA TYR A 59 -11.14 6.31 -4.08
C TYR A 59 -9.75 6.97 -4.03
N GLU A 60 -9.48 7.93 -4.90
CA GLU A 60 -8.21 8.64 -4.91
C GLU A 60 -8.04 9.50 -3.65
N ASP A 61 -9.08 10.26 -3.28
CA ASP A 61 -9.09 11.05 -2.04
C ASP A 61 -8.80 10.15 -0.84
N TRP A 62 -9.44 8.97 -0.81
CA TRP A 62 -9.26 7.97 0.24
C TRP A 62 -7.83 7.45 0.29
N CYS A 63 -7.23 7.10 -0.86
CA CYS A 63 -5.85 6.63 -0.92
C CYS A 63 -4.87 7.68 -0.41
N ARG A 64 -5.01 8.92 -0.87
CA ARG A 64 -4.14 10.02 -0.44
C ARG A 64 -4.31 10.32 1.05
N ALA A 65 -5.55 10.24 1.57
CA ALA A 65 -5.84 10.52 2.99
C ALA A 65 -5.30 9.43 3.90
N SER A 66 -5.38 8.19 3.44
CA SER A 66 -5.00 7.02 4.23
C SER A 66 -3.51 6.71 4.17
N PHE A 67 -2.85 6.99 3.04
CA PHE A 67 -1.50 6.47 2.78
C PHE A 67 -0.46 7.54 2.42
N GLY A 68 -0.89 8.79 2.20
CA GLY A 68 -0.05 9.82 1.60
C GLY A 68 0.02 9.70 0.08
N ASP A 69 0.45 10.77 -0.58
CA ASP A 69 0.59 10.87 -2.02
C ASP A 69 1.61 9.88 -2.58
N VAL A 70 2.71 9.64 -1.85
CA VAL A 70 3.80 8.78 -2.34
C VAL A 70 3.33 7.33 -2.52
N PHE A 71 2.69 6.73 -1.50
CA PHE A 71 2.15 5.37 -1.61
C PHE A 71 0.91 5.31 -2.50
N ALA A 72 0.06 6.34 -2.47
CA ALA A 72 -1.12 6.40 -3.33
C ALA A 72 -0.72 6.34 -4.81
N GLU A 73 0.19 7.20 -5.27
CA GLU A 73 0.60 7.24 -6.67
C GLU A 73 1.43 6.03 -7.10
N SER A 74 2.39 5.63 -6.26
CA SER A 74 3.34 4.58 -6.63
C SER A 74 2.72 3.19 -6.67
N PHE A 75 1.70 2.94 -5.83
CA PHE A 75 1.11 1.61 -5.66
C PHE A 75 -0.39 1.60 -5.86
N MET A 76 -1.16 2.33 -5.05
CA MET A 76 -2.62 2.17 -4.98
C MET A 76 -3.32 2.57 -6.30
N LEU A 77 -3.09 3.79 -6.74
CA LEU A 77 -3.68 4.36 -7.96
C LEU A 77 -3.08 3.72 -9.21
N ARG A 78 -1.79 3.40 -9.18
CA ARG A 78 -1.13 2.68 -10.29
C ARG A 78 -1.75 1.29 -10.48
N TYR A 79 -1.90 0.53 -9.40
CA TYR A 79 -2.53 -0.79 -9.44
C TYR A 79 -4.00 -0.71 -9.85
N ALA A 80 -4.76 0.24 -9.30
CA ALA A 80 -6.17 0.44 -9.65
C ALA A 80 -6.37 0.75 -11.14
N ARG A 81 -5.44 1.53 -11.74
CA ARG A 81 -5.45 1.83 -13.17
C ARG A 81 -5.03 0.64 -14.05
N LYS A 82 -4.37 -0.38 -13.48
CA LYS A 82 -3.79 -1.54 -14.21
C LYS A 82 -2.93 -1.12 -15.42
N VAL A 83 -2.18 -0.02 -15.28
CA VAL A 83 -1.24 0.50 -16.28
C VAL A 83 0.18 -0.02 -16.11
#